data_AF-H3RKT5-F1
#
_entry.id   AF-H3RKT5-F1
#
_cell.length_a   1.000
_cell.length_b   1.000
_cell.length_c   1.000
_cell.angle_alpha   90.00
_cell.angle_beta   90.00
_cell.angle_gamma   90.00
#
_symmetry.space_group_name_H-M   'P 1'
#
loop_
_entity.id
_entity.type
_entity.pdbx_description
1 polymer ?
#
loop_
_entity_poly.entity_id
_entity_poly.type
_entity_poly.pdbx_seq_one_letter_code
_entity_poly.pdbx_strand_id
1 'polypeptide(L)'
;MYHVLSDSEWSGRRQIQSSASVNSICLLKSALDIGFNDDGTQVMPVPARIGGRAEGLNALLKSCGWEAVSNDDHWKLVTISAG
;
A
#
# COMPACT_ATOMS: atom_id res chain seq x y z
N MET A 1 10.05 3.64 5.13
CA MET A 1 9.64 4.83 4.35
C MET A 1 8.24 4.64 3.81
N TYR A 2 7.52 5.74 3.61
CA TYR A 2 6.16 5.76 3.07
C TYR A 2 6.11 6.72 1.88
N HIS A 3 5.52 6.27 0.76
CA HIS A 3 5.35 7.08 -0.45
C HIS A 3 3.94 6.95 -1.03
N VAL A 4 3.37 8.07 -1.46
CA VAL A 4 2.15 8.11 -2.29
C VAL A 4 2.57 8.51 -3.69
N LEU A 5 2.37 7.61 -4.64
CA LEU A 5 2.85 7.74 -6.01
C LEU A 5 1.70 8.16 -6.94
N SER A 6 1.95 9.12 -7.83
CA SER A 6 1.06 9.37 -8.97
C SER A 6 1.01 8.16 -9.91
N ASP A 7 0.02 8.08 -10.81
CA ASP A 7 -0.07 7.01 -11.80
C ASP A 7 1.20 6.86 -12.65
N SER A 8 1.88 7.99 -12.92
CA SER A 8 3.12 8.04 -13.70
C SER A 8 4.37 7.57 -12.93
N GLU A 9 4.36 7.71 -11.60
CA GLU A 9 5.42 7.19 -10.72
C GLU A 9 5.14 5.74 -10.32
N TRP A 10 3.87 5.34 -10.36
CA TRP A 10 3.46 3.96 -10.16
C TRP A 10 3.80 3.10 -11.38
N SER A 11 3.59 3.62 -12.59
CA SER A 11 3.76 2.86 -13.83
C SER A 11 4.27 3.73 -14.98
N GLY A 12 4.88 3.08 -15.98
CA GLY A 12 5.39 3.77 -17.16
C GLY A 12 6.80 4.32 -16.95
N ARG A 13 7.15 5.37 -17.72
CA ARG A 13 8.56 5.81 -17.82
C ARG A 13 9.15 6.41 -16.55
N ARG A 14 8.32 6.94 -15.64
CA ARG A 14 8.75 7.55 -14.37
C ARG A 14 8.57 6.62 -13.19
N GLN A 15 8.37 5.32 -13.45
CA GLN A 15 8.11 4.35 -12.41
C GLN A 15 9.23 4.36 -11.34
N ILE A 16 8.83 4.57 -10.09
CA ILE A 16 9.71 4.48 -8.94
C ILE A 16 9.78 3.01 -8.52
N GLN A 17 11.00 2.49 -8.44
CA GLN A 17 11.27 1.14 -7.95
C GLN A 17 11.51 1.18 -6.45
N SER A 18 10.82 0.29 -5.73
CA SER A 18 11.06 0.07 -4.31
C SER A 18 12.40 -0.63 -4.14
N SER A 19 13.29 -0.10 -3.29
CA SER A 19 14.54 -0.79 -2.97
C SER A 19 14.26 -2.03 -2.11
N ALA A 20 14.90 -3.15 -2.43
CA ALA A 20 14.85 -4.36 -1.59
C ALA A 20 15.61 -4.21 -0.26
N SER A 21 16.49 -3.21 -0.11
CA SER A 21 17.29 -3.00 1.10
C SER A 21 16.61 -2.13 2.16
N VAL A 22 15.49 -1.47 1.84
CA VAL A 22 14.82 -0.52 2.72
C VAL A 22 13.38 -0.96 2.92
N ASN A 23 12.94 -1.03 4.18
CA ASN A 23 11.53 -1.27 4.49
C ASN A 23 10.71 -0.06 4.01
N SER A 24 9.93 -0.25 2.94
CA SER A 24 9.12 0.80 2.35
C SER A 24 7.75 0.29 1.93
N ILE A 25 6.74 1.16 2.03
CA ILE A 25 5.45 0.96 1.39
C ILE A 25 5.18 2.14 0.45
N CYS A 26 4.82 1.82 -0.79
CA CYS A 26 4.38 2.78 -1.79
C CYS A 26 2.92 2.49 -2.12
N LEU A 27 2.07 3.53 -2.12
CA LEU A 27 0.65 3.43 -2.47
C LEU A 27 0.36 4.21 -3.75
N LEU A 28 -0.62 3.75 -4.51
CA LEU A 28 -1.12 4.49 -5.67
C LEU A 28 -2.09 5.59 -5.24
N LYS A 29 -1.78 6.85 -5.56
CA LYS A 29 -2.57 8.02 -5.18
C LYS A 29 -4.01 7.96 -5.70
N SER A 30 -4.17 7.69 -7.00
CA SER A 30 -5.50 7.64 -7.64
C SER A 30 -6.41 6.59 -6.98
N ALA A 31 -5.85 5.45 -6.56
CA ALA A 31 -6.56 4.42 -5.84
C ALA A 31 -6.83 4.79 -4.38
N LEU A 32 -5.96 5.56 -3.73
CA LEU A 32 -6.19 6.09 -2.38
C LEU A 32 -7.36 7.09 -2.39
N ASP A 33 -7.42 7.96 -3.40
CA ASP A 33 -8.45 9.01 -3.55
C ASP A 33 -9.86 8.43 -3.73
N ILE A 34 -9.99 7.23 -4.33
CA ILE A 34 -11.28 6.55 -4.53
C ILE A 34 -11.50 5.37 -3.57
N GLY A 35 -10.47 4.98 -2.82
CA GLY A 35 -10.47 3.79 -1.97
C GLY A 35 -11.28 3.96 -0.68
N PHE A 36 -11.60 5.20 -0.32
CA PHE A 36 -12.29 5.59 0.91
C PHE A 36 -13.53 6.41 0.56
N ASN A 37 -14.60 6.19 1.31
CA ASN A 37 -15.78 7.04 1.24
C ASN A 37 -15.61 8.32 2.11
N ASP A 38 -16.60 9.20 2.10
CA ASP A 38 -16.59 10.46 2.86
C ASP A 38 -16.51 10.25 4.37
N ASP A 39 -16.92 9.07 4.87
CA ASP A 39 -16.82 8.68 6.28
C ASP A 39 -15.42 8.17 6.66
N GLY A 40 -14.47 8.13 5.71
CA GLY A 40 -13.13 7.57 5.92
C GLY A 40 -13.10 6.04 6.02
N THR A 41 -14.18 5.37 5.64
CA THR A 41 -14.24 3.90 5.57
C THR A 41 -13.66 3.42 4.25
N GLN A 42 -12.77 2.42 4.32
CA GLN A 42 -12.24 1.82 3.12
C GLN A 42 -13.32 1.01 2.40
N VAL A 43 -13.59 1.36 1.14
CA VAL A 43 -14.55 0.67 0.27
C VAL A 43 -13.85 -0.16 -0.80
N MET A 44 -12.59 0.14 -1.11
CA MET A 44 -11.77 -0.62 -2.06
C MET A 44 -10.33 -0.81 -1.58
N PRO A 45 -9.72 -1.99 -1.79
CA PRO A 45 -8.31 -2.21 -1.51
C PRO A 45 -7.41 -1.26 -2.31
N VAL A 46 -6.37 -0.72 -1.67
CA VAL A 46 -5.42 0.20 -2.31
C VAL A 46 -4.20 -0.59 -2.79
N PRO A 47 -3.82 -0.54 -4.08
CA PRO A 47 -2.58 -1.15 -4.56
C PRO A 47 -1.37 -0.65 -3.79
N ALA A 48 -0.53 -1.58 -3.37
CA ALA A 48 0.68 -1.33 -2.62
C ALA A 48 1.90 -2.00 -3.29
N ARG A 49 3.07 -1.40 -3.09
CA ARG A 49 4.37 -2.04 -3.34
C ARG A 49 5.17 -2.02 -2.07
N ILE A 50 5.70 -3.18 -1.70
CA ILE A 50 6.50 -3.34 -0.50
C ILE A 50 7.96 -3.52 -0.89
N GLY A 51 8.84 -2.75 -0.27
CA GLY A 51 10.29 -2.92 -0.28
C GLY A 51 10.78 -3.45 1.06
N GLY A 52 11.91 -4.15 1.05
CA GLY A 52 12.52 -4.70 2.26
C GLY A 52 11.80 -5.94 2.79
N ARG A 53 11.70 -6.05 4.12
CA ARG A 53 11.14 -7.21 4.83
C ARG A 53 9.63 -7.11 4.94
N ALA A 54 8.93 -7.74 3.99
CA ALA A 54 7.47 -7.68 3.90
C ALA A 54 6.75 -8.15 5.17
N GLU A 55 7.17 -9.26 5.77
CA GLU A 55 6.53 -9.78 6.99
C GLU A 55 6.63 -8.82 8.18
N GLY A 56 7.82 -8.27 8.42
CA GLY A 56 8.04 -7.32 9.51
C GLY A 56 7.27 -6.01 9.31
N LEU A 57 7.17 -5.54 8.06
CA LEU A 57 6.37 -4.38 7.74
C LEU A 57 4.86 -4.67 7.90
N ASN A 58 4.39 -5.85 7.49
CA ASN A 58 3.00 -6.23 7.64
C ASN A 58 2.61 -6.38 9.13
N ALA A 59 3.49 -6.93 9.97
CA ALA A 59 3.26 -6.99 11.42
C ALA A 59 3.09 -5.59 12.04
N LEU A 60 3.90 -4.61 11.60
CA LEU A 60 3.75 -3.22 12.02
C LEU A 60 2.42 -2.63 11.54
N LEU A 61 2.06 -2.85 10.27
CA LEU A 61 0.77 -2.38 9.72
C LEU A 61 -0.41 -2.94 10.54
N LYS A 62 -0.37 -4.22 10.90
CA LYS A 62 -1.41 -4.89 11.70
C LYS A 62 -1.59 -4.24 13.06
N SER A 63 -0.50 -3.83 13.70
CA SER A 63 -0.55 -3.09 14.96
C SER A 63 -1.23 -1.72 14.87
N CYS A 64 -1.34 -1.16 13.66
CA CYS A 64 -1.99 0.10 13.35
C CYS A 64 -3.37 -0.07 12.70
N GLY A 65 -3.94 -1.28 12.68
CA GLY A 65 -5.25 -1.54 12.06
C GLY A 65 -5.22 -1.66 10.53
N TRP A 66 -4.06 -1.92 9.93
CA TRP A 66 -3.90 -2.11 8.49
C TRP A 66 -3.31 -3.49 8.18
N GLU A 67 -3.58 -4.03 7.01
CA GLU A 67 -2.96 -5.25 6.54
C GLU A 67 -2.52 -5.09 5.09
N ALA A 68 -1.28 -5.49 4.82
CA ALA A 68 -0.84 -5.72 3.46
C ALA A 68 -1.11 -7.17 3.07
N VAL A 69 -1.95 -7.35 2.05
CA VAL A 69 -2.33 -8.65 1.50
C VAL A 69 -1.66 -8.81 0.13
N SER A 70 -0.98 -9.93 -0.08
CA SER A 70 -0.39 -10.28 -1.38
C SER A 70 -1.37 -11.11 -2.21
N ASN A 71 -1.53 -10.79 -3.48
CA ASN A 71 -2.22 -11.62 -4.47
C ASN A 71 -1.36 -11.68 -5.74
N ASP A 72 -0.78 -12.84 -6.03
CA ASP A 72 -0.01 -13.13 -7.25
C ASP A 72 0.91 -11.98 -7.69
N ASP A 73 1.93 -11.69 -6.87
CA ASP A 73 2.94 -10.62 -7.03
C ASP A 73 2.47 -9.16 -6.80
N HIS A 74 1.18 -8.93 -6.55
CA HIS A 74 0.65 -7.60 -6.23
C HIS A 74 0.22 -7.49 -4.77
N TRP A 75 0.77 -6.49 -4.07
CA TRP A 75 0.32 -6.16 -2.72
C TRP A 75 -0.88 -5.20 -2.77
N LYS A 76 -1.77 -5.35 -1.80
CA LYS A 76 -2.89 -4.44 -1.55
C LYS A 76 -2.91 -4.09 -0.06
N LEU A 77 -3.17 -2.83 0.24
CA LEU A 77 -3.35 -2.34 1.58
C LEU A 77 -4.84 -2.30 1.91
N VAL A 78 -5.22 -2.94 3.01
CA VAL A 78 -6.59 -2.97 3.52
C VAL A 78 -6.64 -2.54 4.99
N THR A 79 -7.73 -1.92 5.42
CA THR A 79 -8.02 -1.66 6.83
C THR A 79 -8.56 -2.94 7.46
N ILE A 80 -8.05 -3.27 8.64
CA ILE A 80 -8.62 -4.32 9.47
C ILE A 80 -9.82 -3.70 10.16
N SER A 81 -11.03 -4.05 9.72
CA SER A 81 -12.24 -3.63 10.42
C SER A 81 -12.10 -4.06 11.88
N ALA A 82 -12.19 -3.11 12.82
CA ALA A 82 -12.46 -3.46 14.20
C ALA A 82 -13.84 -4.14 14.18
N GLY A 83 -13.85 -5.45 14.46
CA GLY A 83 -15.08 -6.24 14.53
C GLY A 83 -16.03 -5.74 15.61
#